data_AF-A0A7Y5G480-F1
#
_entry.id   AF-A0A7Y5G480-F1
#
_cell.length_a   1.000
_cell.length_b   1.000
_cell.length_c   1.000
_cell.angle_alpha   90.00
_cell.angle_beta   90.00
_cell.angle_gamma   90.00
#
_symmetry.space_group_name_H-M   'P 1'
#
loop_
_entity.id
_entity.type
_entity.pdbx_description
1 polymer ?
#
loop_
_entity_poly.entity_id
_entity_poly.type
_entity_poly.pdbx_seq_one_letter_code
_entity_poly.pdbx_strand_id
1 'polypeptide(L)'
;MSKRSSSKTSRTDWKRINKMRDDDIDLSEIPEITAKQMTRSTLRIGGKAVSKGKIQVNLTLDAGVVAYFKAQARGRNFQRLINEALKTKIRDQNIENVLRRVIREELQEAG
;
A
#
# COMPACT_ATOMS: atom_id res chain seq x y z
N MET A 1 14.03 -28.11 10.60
CA MET A 1 12.66 -28.57 10.92
C MET A 1 11.67 -27.53 10.43
N SER A 2 10.85 -27.86 9.42
CA SER A 2 9.84 -26.94 8.85
C SER A 2 8.56 -26.99 9.69
N LYS A 3 8.33 -25.97 10.53
CA LYS A 3 7.03 -25.78 11.20
C LYS A 3 6.07 -25.18 10.17
N ARG A 4 5.05 -25.94 9.76
CA ARG A 4 4.00 -25.48 8.86
C ARG A 4 3.03 -24.61 9.66
N SER A 5 3.04 -23.30 9.42
CA SER A 5 2.30 -22.29 10.20
C SER A 5 0.80 -22.23 9.91
N SER A 6 0.27 -23.13 9.08
CA SER A 6 -1.17 -23.20 8.81
C SER A 6 -1.63 -24.65 8.75
N SER A 7 -2.81 -24.91 9.30
CA SER A 7 -3.51 -26.19 9.14
C SER A 7 -3.63 -26.51 7.65
N LYS A 8 -3.26 -27.74 7.24
CA LYS A 8 -3.43 -28.21 5.86
C LYS A 8 -4.89 -28.19 5.39
N THR A 9 -5.82 -28.20 6.34
CA THR A 9 -7.26 -28.20 6.07
C THR A 9 -7.82 -26.85 6.48
N SER A 10 -8.23 -26.08 5.48
CA SER A 10 -9.00 -24.84 5.70
C SER A 10 -10.33 -25.19 6.35
N ARG A 11 -10.69 -24.47 7.42
CA ARG A 11 -12.01 -24.56 8.09
C ARG A 11 -13.09 -23.72 7.38
N THR A 12 -12.71 -23.03 6.30
CA THR A 12 -13.61 -22.20 5.52
C THR A 12 -14.52 -23.07 4.66
N ASP A 13 -15.82 -22.78 4.67
CA ASP A 13 -16.77 -23.42 3.76
C ASP A 13 -16.62 -22.85 2.34
N TRP A 14 -15.66 -23.40 1.60
CA TRP A 14 -15.36 -23.01 0.22
C TRP A 14 -16.50 -23.31 -0.75
N LYS A 15 -17.33 -24.32 -0.48
CA LYS A 15 -18.47 -24.65 -1.34
C LYS A 15 -19.54 -23.57 -1.26
N ARG A 16 -19.79 -23.03 -0.06
CA ARG A 16 -20.68 -21.88 0.15
C ARG A 16 -20.13 -20.62 -0.51
N ILE A 17 -18.85 -20.29 -0.30
CA ILE A 17 -18.23 -19.08 -0.89
C ILE A 17 -18.24 -19.14 -2.43
N ASN A 18 -17.90 -20.27 -3.04
CA ASN A 18 -17.89 -20.38 -4.51
C ASN A 18 -19.28 -20.28 -5.16
N LYS A 19 -20.36 -20.50 -4.39
CA LYS A 19 -21.75 -20.40 -4.87
C LYS A 19 -22.40 -19.06 -4.52
N MET A 20 -21.78 -18.26 -3.66
CA MET A 20 -22.26 -16.94 -3.25
C MET A 20 -22.21 -15.98 -4.44
N ARG A 21 -23.28 -15.21 -4.64
CA ARG A 21 -23.31 -14.11 -5.61
C ARG A 21 -22.92 -12.81 -4.89
N ASP A 22 -22.49 -11.81 -5.64
CA ASP A 22 -22.11 -10.50 -5.08
C ASP A 22 -23.22 -9.88 -4.22
N ASP A 23 -24.49 -10.01 -4.63
CA ASP A 23 -25.64 -9.49 -3.87
C ASP A 23 -25.88 -10.20 -2.54
N ASP A 24 -25.34 -11.41 -2.36
CA ASP A 24 -25.48 -12.21 -1.14
C ASP A 24 -24.36 -11.87 -0.12
N ILE A 25 -23.43 -10.96 -0.47
CA ILE A 25 -22.35 -10.49 0.41
C ILE A 25 -22.91 -9.47 1.41
N ASP A 26 -22.81 -9.79 2.69
CA ASP A 26 -23.19 -8.87 3.76
C ASP A 26 -22.16 -7.76 3.92
N LEU A 27 -22.57 -6.52 3.63
CA LEU A 27 -21.78 -5.31 3.78
C LEU A 27 -22.22 -4.46 4.99
N SER A 28 -23.09 -4.98 5.86
CA SER A 28 -23.63 -4.23 7.00
C SER A 28 -22.56 -3.69 7.94
N GLU A 29 -21.48 -4.44 8.14
CA GLU A 29 -20.33 -4.03 8.98
C GLU A 29 -19.34 -3.11 8.24
N ILE A 30 -19.32 -3.16 6.91
CA ILE A 30 -18.38 -2.41 6.06
C ILE A 30 -19.18 -1.74 4.94
N PRO A 31 -19.98 -0.71 5.29
CA PRO A 31 -20.82 -0.03 4.31
C PRO A 31 -19.94 0.63 3.24
N GLU A 32 -20.47 0.71 2.02
CA GLU A 32 -19.76 1.33 0.91
C GLU A 32 -19.40 2.80 1.19
N ILE A 33 -18.21 3.19 0.75
CA ILE A 33 -17.76 4.58 0.88
C ILE A 33 -18.55 5.45 -0.09
N THR A 34 -19.45 6.27 0.43
CA THR A 34 -20.21 7.22 -0.38
C THR A 34 -19.30 8.27 -1.01
N ALA A 35 -19.67 8.79 -2.18
CA ALA A 35 -18.93 9.88 -2.83
C ALA A 35 -18.76 11.11 -1.92
N LYS A 36 -19.76 11.42 -1.09
CA LYS A 36 -19.71 12.51 -0.10
C LYS A 36 -18.65 12.27 0.99
N GLN A 37 -18.52 11.03 1.46
CA GLN A 37 -17.44 10.64 2.40
C GLN A 37 -16.07 10.74 1.71
N MET A 38 -15.97 10.27 0.47
CA MET A 38 -14.72 10.35 -0.29
C MET A 38 -14.27 11.79 -0.53
N THR A 39 -15.16 12.71 -0.87
CA THR A 39 -14.83 14.13 -1.07
C THR A 39 -14.26 14.77 0.19
N ARG A 40 -14.75 14.38 1.37
CA ARG A 40 -14.28 14.86 2.68
C ARG A 40 -12.98 14.22 3.16
N SER A 41 -12.52 13.16 2.49
CA SER A 41 -11.26 12.49 2.86
C SER A 41 -10.10 13.48 2.83
N THR A 42 -9.20 13.39 3.81
CA THR A 42 -7.94 14.16 3.82
C THR A 42 -6.79 13.18 3.84
N LEU A 43 -5.80 13.40 2.97
CA LEU A 43 -4.57 12.61 3.03
C LEU A 43 -3.85 13.00 4.32
N ARG A 44 -3.48 12.01 5.14
CA ARG A 44 -2.71 12.25 6.36
C ARG A 44 -1.41 11.46 6.33
N ILE A 45 -0.31 12.12 6.69
CA ILE A 45 1.02 11.50 6.86
C ILE A 45 1.48 11.81 8.27
N GLY A 46 1.81 10.78 9.06
CA GLY A 46 2.20 10.93 10.46
C GLY A 46 1.12 11.63 11.31
N GLY A 47 -0.16 11.38 11.03
CA GLY A 47 -1.30 12.00 11.73
C GLY A 47 -1.61 13.44 11.32
N LYS A 48 -0.82 14.08 10.44
CA LYS A 48 -1.04 15.46 9.97
C LYS A 48 -1.69 15.47 8.60
N ALA A 49 -2.67 16.35 8.40
CA ALA A 49 -3.30 16.53 7.10
C ALA A 49 -2.31 17.15 6.10
N VAL A 50 -2.29 16.62 4.88
CA VAL A 50 -1.43 17.06 3.78
C VAL A 50 -2.33 17.50 2.63
N SER A 51 -1.93 18.56 1.93
CA SER A 51 -2.67 19.06 0.77
C SER A 51 -2.74 18.01 -0.34
N LYS A 52 -3.88 17.93 -1.01
CA LYS A 52 -4.06 17.08 -2.20
C LYS A 52 -3.46 17.82 -3.39
N GLY A 53 -2.33 17.34 -3.92
CA GLY A 53 -1.73 17.92 -5.12
C GLY A 53 -0.22 17.71 -5.22
N LYS A 54 0.37 18.27 -6.28
CA LYS A 54 1.82 18.38 -6.43
C LYS A 54 2.29 19.68 -5.78
N ILE A 55 3.32 19.59 -4.96
CA ILE A 55 3.98 20.76 -4.37
C ILE A 55 5.27 20.98 -5.15
N GLN A 56 5.51 22.21 -5.58
CA GLN A 56 6.79 22.59 -6.16
C GLN A 56 7.79 22.79 -5.02
N VAL A 57 8.85 22.00 -5.03
CA VAL A 57 9.93 22.07 -4.03
C VAL A 57 11.23 22.42 -4.74
N ASN A 58 12.08 23.23 -4.12
CA ASN A 58 13.46 23.42 -4.55
C ASN A 58 14.33 22.37 -3.84
N LEU A 59 14.78 21.37 -4.58
CA LEU A 59 15.55 20.24 -4.06
C LEU A 59 16.81 20.05 -4.90
N THR A 60 17.96 19.99 -4.25
CA THR A 60 19.23 19.64 -4.89
C THR A 60 19.31 18.12 -5.05
N LEU A 61 19.63 17.67 -6.26
CA LEU A 61 19.84 16.27 -6.60
C LEU A 61 21.20 16.10 -7.29
N ASP A 62 21.82 14.94 -7.10
CA ASP A 62 23.10 14.63 -7.75
C ASP A 62 22.96 14.61 -9.27
N ALA A 63 23.99 15.10 -9.96
CA ALA A 63 24.03 15.15 -11.41
C ALA A 63 23.82 13.77 -12.05
N GLY A 64 24.38 12.71 -11.45
CA GLY A 64 24.22 11.33 -11.91
C GLY A 64 22.78 10.83 -11.84
N VAL A 65 22.07 11.17 -10.76
CA VAL A 65 20.65 10.81 -10.58
C VAL A 65 19.80 11.49 -11.65
N VAL A 66 20.02 12.79 -11.87
CA VAL A 66 19.30 13.54 -12.90
C VAL A 66 19.61 12.99 -14.29
N ALA A 67 20.87 12.68 -14.59
CA ALA A 67 21.28 12.11 -15.87
C ALA A 67 20.62 10.74 -16.13
N TYR A 68 20.60 9.86 -15.12
CA TYR A 68 19.94 8.55 -15.20
C TYR A 68 18.46 8.68 -15.57
N PHE A 69 17.71 9.49 -14.83
CA PHE A 69 16.28 9.65 -15.09
C PHE A 69 15.99 10.39 -16.41
N LYS A 70 16.84 11.33 -16.83
CA LYS A 70 16.73 11.98 -18.14
C LYS A 70 16.93 10.98 -19.29
N ALA A 71 17.92 10.09 -19.17
CA ALA A 71 18.18 9.03 -20.15
C ALA A 71 16.99 8.05 -20.22
N GLN A 72 16.48 7.61 -19.06
CA GLN A 72 15.35 6.70 -18.98
C GLN A 72 14.06 7.29 -19.56
N ALA A 73 13.82 8.59 -19.34
CA ALA A 73 12.63 9.27 -19.82
C ALA A 73 12.74 9.77 -21.28
N ARG A 74 13.84 9.44 -21.98
CA ARG A 74 14.16 9.96 -23.33
C ARG A 74 14.01 11.49 -23.41
N GLY A 75 14.42 12.18 -22.34
CA GLY A 75 14.38 13.63 -22.23
C GLY A 75 13.04 14.27 -21.82
N ARG A 76 11.93 13.51 -21.69
CA ARG A 76 10.61 14.08 -21.31
C ARG A 76 10.12 13.52 -19.98
N ASN A 77 9.51 14.34 -19.13
CA ASN A 77 8.84 13.90 -17.90
C ASN A 77 9.72 13.15 -16.88
N PHE A 78 11.05 13.36 -16.85
CA PHE A 78 11.94 12.69 -15.88
C PHE A 78 11.57 12.99 -14.42
N GLN A 79 11.01 14.18 -14.14
CA GLN A 79 10.46 14.52 -12.82
C GLN A 79 9.36 13.56 -12.36
N ARG A 80 8.54 13.05 -13.29
CA ARG A 80 7.52 12.03 -12.98
C ARG A 80 8.19 10.74 -12.52
N LEU A 81 9.24 10.29 -13.20
CA LEU A 81 9.96 9.07 -12.83
C LEU A 81 10.62 9.20 -11.45
N ILE A 82 11.24 10.35 -11.17
CA ILE A 82 11.78 10.64 -9.84
C ILE A 82 10.68 10.54 -8.78
N ASN A 83 9.53 11.17 -9.02
CA ASN A 83 8.42 11.14 -8.07
C ASN A 83 7.86 9.72 -7.87
N GLU A 84 7.76 8.92 -8.93
CA GLU A 84 7.35 7.51 -8.81
C GLU A 84 8.39 6.66 -8.05
N ALA A 85 9.69 6.88 -8.28
CA ALA A 85 10.74 6.21 -7.53
C ALA A 85 10.67 6.53 -6.02
N LEU A 86 10.44 7.80 -5.68
CA LEU A 86 10.24 8.23 -4.29
C LEU A 86 9.01 7.57 -3.66
N LYS A 87 7.88 7.51 -4.38
CA LYS A 87 6.67 6.82 -3.91
C LYS A 87 6.92 5.34 -3.64
N THR A 88 7.61 4.66 -4.55
CA THR A 88 7.95 3.24 -4.38
C THR A 88 8.80 3.04 -3.14
N LYS A 89 9.84 3.87 -2.94
CA LYS A 89 10.68 3.77 -1.75
C LYS A 89 9.91 3.96 -0.44
N ILE A 90 8.99 4.92 -0.39
CA ILE A 90 8.12 5.15 0.77
C ILE A 90 7.22 3.91 1.03
N ARG A 91 6.66 3.32 -0.03
CA ARG A 91 5.81 2.13 0.08
C ARG A 91 6.59 0.93 0.62
N ASP A 92 7.78 0.68 0.08
CA ASP A 92 8.60 -0.49 0.45
C ASP A 92 9.02 -0.44 1.93
N GLN A 93 9.39 0.75 2.43
CA GLN A 93 9.72 0.95 3.85
C GLN A 93 8.55 0.60 4.78
N ASN A 94 7.31 0.89 4.36
CA ASN A 94 6.13 0.57 5.15
C ASN A 94 5.88 -0.94 5.17
N ILE A 95 6.03 -1.63 4.04
CA ILE A 95 5.79 -3.08 3.95
C ILE A 95 6.78 -3.85 4.83
N GLU A 96 8.06 -3.51 4.78
CA GLU A 96 9.10 -4.18 5.58
C GLU A 96 8.79 -4.09 7.09
N ASN A 97 8.36 -2.92 7.55
CA ASN A 97 8.02 -2.71 8.95
C ASN A 97 6.73 -3.43 9.36
N VAL A 98 5.71 -3.44 8.49
CA VAL A 98 4.47 -4.19 8.73
C VAL A 98 4.75 -5.69 8.79
N LEU A 99 5.54 -6.24 7.87
CA LEU A 99 5.90 -7.66 7.87
C LEU A 99 6.68 -8.04 9.13
N ARG A 100 7.65 -7.23 9.56
CA ARG A 100 8.36 -7.46 10.81
C ARG A 100 7.44 -7.48 12.03
N ARG A 101 6.45 -6.58 12.05
CA ARG A 101 5.47 -6.51 13.13
C ARG A 101 4.60 -7.76 13.17
N VAL A 102 3.98 -8.11 12.04
CA VAL A 102 3.11 -9.30 11.93
C VAL A 102 3.89 -10.55 12.31
N ILE A 103 5.12 -10.74 11.80
CA ILE A 103 5.95 -11.91 12.16
C ILE A 103 6.22 -11.97 13.67
N ARG A 104 6.44 -10.84 14.34
CA ARG A 104 6.62 -10.84 15.81
C ARG A 104 5.34 -11.20 16.55
N GLU A 105 4.21 -10.64 16.14
CA GLU A 105 2.90 -10.92 16.73
C GLU A 105 2.58 -12.43 16.58
N GLU A 106 2.74 -12.99 15.39
CA GLU A 106 2.55 -14.42 15.13
C GLU A 106 3.53 -15.32 15.90
N LEU A 107 4.80 -14.90 16.06
CA LEU A 107 5.77 -15.65 16.87
C LEU A 107 5.45 -15.60 18.37
N GLN A 108 4.78 -14.55 18.85
CA GLN A 108 4.33 -14.44 20.24
C GLN A 108 3.06 -15.26 20.50
N GLU A 109 2.13 -15.34 19.53
CA GLU A 109 0.92 -16.16 19.63
C GLU A 109 1.18 -17.67 19.46
N ALA A 110 2.24 -18.03 18.72
CA ALA A 110 2.63 -19.42 18.50
C ALA A 110 3.57 -20.00 19.58
N GLY A 111 3.97 -19.20 20.57
CA GLY A 111 4.75 -19.61 21.74
C GLY A 111 3.87 -20.00 22.92
#